data_AF-A0A7C5IG95-F1
#
_entry.id   AF-A0A7C5IG95-F1
#
_cell.length_a   1.000
_cell.length_b   1.000
_cell.length_c   1.000
_cell.angle_alpha   90.00
_cell.angle_beta   90.00
_cell.angle_gamma   90.00
#
_symmetry.space_group_name_H-M   'P 1'
#
loop_
_entity.id
_entity.type
_entity.pdbx_description
1 polymer ?
#
loop_
_entity_poly.entity_id
_entity_poly.type
_entity_poly.pdbx_seq_one_letter_code
_entity_poly.pdbx_strand_id
1 'polypeptide(L)'
;LYNLKELVDCESEIKRYKGKKIPFAILKKAKEYGFSDRHIAKLTGRKSEKDIRILREDYGIGVDYKLVDTCAGEFEAYTPYYYSTYE
;
A
#
# COMPACT_ATOMS: atom_id res chain seq x y z
N LEU A 1 -14.69 11.58 -8.98
CA LEU A 1 -15.63 11.11 -7.93
C LEU A 1 -15.49 9.60 -7.65
N TYR A 2 -15.26 8.76 -8.67
CA TYR A 2 -15.07 7.31 -8.48
C TYR A 2 -13.86 6.94 -7.61
N ASN A 3 -12.67 7.49 -7.88
CA ASN A 3 -11.45 7.14 -7.15
C ASN A 3 -11.52 7.48 -5.64
N LEU A 4 -12.20 8.57 -5.28
CA LEU A 4 -12.42 8.92 -3.86
C LEU A 4 -13.35 7.92 -3.16
N LYS A 5 -14.37 7.43 -3.89
CA LYS A 5 -15.29 6.42 -3.37
C LYS A 5 -14.56 5.10 -3.13
N GLU A 6 -13.67 4.69 -4.04
CA GLU A 6 -12.86 3.48 -3.88
C GLU A 6 -11.97 3.52 -2.63
N LEU A 7 -11.39 4.68 -2.31
CA LEU A 7 -10.63 4.87 -1.08
C LEU A 7 -11.51 4.72 0.18
N VAL A 8 -12.70 5.32 0.17
CA VAL A 8 -13.66 5.23 1.29
C VAL A 8 -14.19 3.80 1.47
N ASP A 9 -14.45 3.10 0.38
CA ASP A 9 -14.89 1.71 0.38
C ASP A 9 -13.78 0.79 0.92
N CYS A 10 -12.53 1.01 0.50
CA CYS A 10 -11.37 0.29 1.02
C CYS A 10 -11.14 0.56 2.52
N GLU A 11 -11.28 1.82 2.96
CA GLU A 11 -11.19 2.17 4.38
C GLU A 11 -12.25 1.43 5.21
N SER A 12 -13.48 1.37 4.68
CA SER A 12 -14.59 0.66 5.30
C SER A 12 -14.36 -0.85 5.36
N GLU A 13 -13.72 -1.42 4.34
CA GLU A 13 -13.32 -2.83 4.29
C GLU A 13 -12.23 -3.15 5.33
N ILE A 14 -11.19 -2.32 5.43
CA ILE A 14 -10.11 -2.47 6.44
C ILE A 14 -10.67 -2.39 7.86
N LYS A 15 -11.62 -1.47 8.12
CA LYS A 15 -12.27 -1.33 9.44
C LYS A 15 -12.97 -2.60 9.92
N ARG A 16 -13.46 -3.46 9.02
CA ARG A 16 -14.10 -4.74 9.38
C ARG A 16 -13.15 -5.73 10.06
N TYR A 17 -11.84 -5.58 9.83
CA TYR A 17 -10.81 -6.41 10.44
C TYR A 17 -10.24 -5.82 11.74
N LYS A 18 -10.96 -4.90 12.39
CA LYS A 18 -10.58 -4.38 13.70
C LYS A 18 -10.40 -5.51 14.71
N GLY A 19 -9.20 -5.59 15.31
CA GLY A 19 -8.83 -6.65 16.26
C GLY A 19 -8.60 -8.03 15.64
N LYS A 20 -8.61 -8.17 14.30
CA LYS A 20 -8.37 -9.44 13.59
C LYS A 20 -7.14 -9.34 12.68
N LYS A 21 -6.64 -10.49 12.22
CA LYS A 21 -5.62 -10.54 11.16
C LYS A 21 -6.25 -10.06 9.84
N ILE A 22 -5.61 -9.11 9.17
CA ILE A 22 -6.06 -8.59 7.86
C ILE A 22 -5.64 -9.62 6.81
N PRO A 23 -6.52 -10.06 5.88
CA PRO A 23 -6.13 -10.96 4.80
C PRO A 23 -5.11 -10.33 3.85
N PHE A 24 -4.28 -11.15 3.22
CA PHE A 24 -3.29 -10.74 2.22
C PHE A 24 -3.86 -9.80 1.16
N ALA A 25 -4.97 -10.19 0.51
CA ALA A 25 -5.57 -9.44 -0.58
C ALA A 25 -6.00 -8.02 -0.16
N ILE A 26 -6.53 -7.88 1.06
CA ILE A 26 -6.98 -6.59 1.59
C ILE A 26 -5.79 -5.72 1.94
N LEU A 27 -4.74 -6.29 2.54
CA LEU A 27 -3.53 -5.55 2.86
C LEU A 27 -2.82 -5.09 1.59
N LYS A 28 -2.69 -5.96 0.57
CA LYS A 28 -2.09 -5.60 -0.72
C LYS A 28 -2.84 -4.47 -1.39
N LYS A 29 -4.17 -4.59 -1.51
CA LYS A 29 -5.05 -3.56 -2.09
C LYS A 29 -4.95 -2.22 -1.34
N ALA A 30 -4.88 -2.25 -0.01
CA ALA A 30 -4.69 -1.04 0.77
C ALA A 30 -3.33 -0.37 0.46
N LYS A 31 -2.26 -1.15 0.28
CA LYS A 31 -0.94 -0.63 -0.08
C LYS A 31 -0.90 -0.08 -1.51
N GLU A 32 -1.54 -0.76 -2.47
CA GLU A 32 -1.74 -0.30 -3.85
C GLU A 32 -2.49 1.03 -3.91
N TYR A 33 -3.50 1.22 -3.05
CA TYR A 33 -4.24 2.48 -2.91
C TYR A 33 -3.49 3.56 -2.12
N GLY A 34 -2.26 3.30 -1.68
CA GLY A 34 -1.40 4.27 -1.01
C GLY A 34 -1.67 4.45 0.49
N PHE A 35 -2.41 3.53 1.14
CA PHE A 35 -2.60 3.60 2.58
C PHE A 35 -1.28 3.36 3.33
N SER A 36 -0.98 4.24 4.29
CA SER A 36 0.18 4.08 5.16
C SER A 36 -0.07 3.05 6.25
N ASP A 37 0.99 2.37 6.70
CA ASP A 37 0.91 1.34 7.74
C ASP A 37 0.33 1.92 9.05
N ARG A 38 0.67 3.19 9.36
CA ARG A 38 0.08 3.96 10.45
C ARG A 38 -1.42 4.14 10.31
N HIS A 39 -1.91 4.46 9.11
CA HIS A 39 -3.33 4.65 8.86
C HIS A 39 -4.07 3.31 9.03
N ILE A 40 -3.55 2.23 8.43
CA ILE A 40 -4.13 0.88 8.55
C ILE A 40 -4.14 0.41 10.02
N ALA A 41 -3.08 0.70 10.79
CA ALA A 41 -3.02 0.40 12.22
C ALA A 41 -4.14 1.11 12.99
N LYS A 42 -4.34 2.41 12.73
CA LYS A 42 -5.42 3.20 13.35
C LYS A 42 -6.81 2.64 13.01
N LEU A 43 -7.05 2.26 11.77
CA LEU A 43 -8.33 1.69 11.32
C LEU A 43 -8.62 0.33 11.95
N THR A 44 -7.59 -0.51 12.11
CA THR A 44 -7.71 -1.86 12.66
C THR A 44 -7.56 -1.93 14.18
N GLY A 45 -7.35 -0.78 14.84
CA GLY A 45 -7.19 -0.68 16.29
C GLY A 45 -5.88 -1.27 16.82
N ARG A 46 -4.86 -1.39 15.98
CA ARG A 46 -3.52 -1.81 16.40
C ARG A 46 -2.80 -0.64 17.07
N LYS A 47 -2.01 -0.96 18.10
CA LYS A 47 -1.29 0.05 18.90
C LYS A 47 -0.05 0.59 18.18
N SER A 48 0.54 -0.19 17.28
CA SER A 48 1.74 0.19 16.54
C SER A 48 1.59 -0.05 15.04
N GLU A 49 2.18 0.82 14.23
CA GLU A 49 2.40 0.56 12.81
C GLU A 49 3.34 -0.62 12.57
N LYS A 50 4.20 -0.95 13.55
CA LYS A 50 5.10 -2.11 13.48
C LYS A 50 4.34 -3.41 13.28
N ASP A 51 3.16 -3.54 13.90
CA ASP A 51 2.34 -4.75 13.76
C ASP A 51 1.84 -4.93 12.31
N ILE A 52 1.54 -3.83 11.63
CA ILE A 52 1.16 -3.85 10.21
C ILE A 52 2.38 -4.10 9.33
N ARG A 53 3.53 -3.52 9.67
CA ARG A 53 4.78 -3.73 8.94
C ARG A 53 5.25 -5.18 9.01
N ILE A 54 5.21 -5.80 10.19
CA ILE A 54 5.51 -7.23 10.37
C ILE A 54 4.53 -8.07 9.56
N LEU A 55 3.22 -7.79 9.65
CA LEU A 55 2.22 -8.50 8.85
C LEU A 55 2.45 -8.35 7.33
N ARG A 56 2.92 -7.18 6.89
CA ARG A 56 3.26 -6.89 5.50
C ARG A 56 4.49 -7.69 5.05
N GLU A 57 5.51 -7.76 5.90
CA GLU A 57 6.73 -8.55 5.69
C GLU A 57 6.43 -10.06 5.69
N ASP A 58 5.61 -10.56 6.62
CA ASP A 58 5.12 -11.96 6.66
C ASP A 58 4.35 -12.35 5.39
N TYR A 59 3.69 -11.37 4.78
CA TYR A 59 2.96 -11.53 3.53
C TYR A 59 3.80 -11.29 2.29
N GLY A 60 5.08 -10.91 2.43
CA GLY A 60 5.96 -10.62 1.30
C GLY A 60 5.51 -9.41 0.47
N ILE A 61 4.70 -8.51 1.03
CA ILE A 61 4.22 -7.30 0.34
C ILE A 61 5.32 -6.24 0.39
N GLY A 62 6.28 -6.35 -0.53
CA GLY A 62 7.40 -5.42 -0.70
C GLY A 62 6.98 -4.09 -1.32
N VAL A 63 7.90 -3.13 -1.30
CA VAL A 63 7.82 -1.92 -2.14
C VAL A 63 8.68 -2.19 -3.36
N ASP A 64 8.10 -2.04 -4.54
CA ASP A 64 8.87 -2.03 -5.78
C ASP A 64 9.25 -0.60 -6.15
N TYR A 65 10.46 -0.43 -6.69
CA TYR A 65 10.95 0.86 -7.13
C TYR A 65 10.95 0.89 -8.66
N LYS A 66 10.14 1.77 -9.24
CA LYS A 66 10.08 1.98 -10.69
C LYS A 66 10.89 3.20 -11.08
N LEU A 67 11.61 3.09 -12.18
CA LEU A 67 12.35 4.20 -12.80
C LEU A 67 11.37 5.05 -13.62
N VAL A 68 11.42 6.37 -13.43
CA VAL A 68 10.73 7.33 -14.31
C VAL A 68 11.56 7.45 -15.57
N ASP A 69 11.04 6.88 -16.65
CA ASP A 69 11.57 7.10 -17.98
C ASP A 69 10.73 8.18 -18.67
N THR A 70 11.36 9.28 -19.12
CA THR A 70 10.70 10.38 -19.82
C THR A 70 10.07 9.94 -21.15
N CYS A 71 10.46 8.76 -21.66
CA CYS A 71 10.00 8.20 -22.93
C CYS A 71 9.41 6.78 -22.78
N ALA A 72 8.87 6.42 -21.62
CA ALA A 72 8.21 5.11 -21.42
C ALA A 72 9.05 3.88 -21.81
N GLY A 73 10.39 3.95 -21.73
CA GLY A 73 11.31 2.87 -22.11
C GLY A 73 12.04 3.08 -23.45
N GLU A 74 11.81 4.17 -24.18
CA GLU A 74 12.36 4.35 -25.53
C GLU A 74 13.86 4.75 -25.53
N PHE A 75 14.36 5.38 -24.46
CA PHE A 75 15.77 5.81 -24.35
C PHE A 75 16.26 5.72 -22.91
N GLU A 76 17.51 5.29 -22.69
CA GLU A 76 18.11 5.23 -21.35
C GLU A 76 18.20 6.63 -20.71
N ALA A 77 17.44 6.87 -19.65
CA ALA A 77 17.48 8.11 -18.90
C ALA A 77 18.80 8.25 -18.11
N TYR A 78 19.59 9.29 -18.41
CA TYR A 78 20.89 9.58 -17.78
C TYR A 78 20.81 9.95 -16.28
N THR A 79 19.62 10.33 -15.79
CA THR A 79 19.38 10.65 -14.39
C THR A 79 18.31 9.71 -13.81
N PRO A 80 18.67 8.77 -12.93
CA PRO A 80 17.72 7.79 -12.44
C PRO A 80 16.80 8.41 -11.37
N TYR A 81 15.57 8.73 -11.77
CA TYR A 81 14.51 9.21 -10.87
C TYR A 81 13.60 8.02 -10.52
N TYR A 82 13.57 7.59 -9.26
CA TYR A 82 12.77 6.43 -8.83
C TYR A 82 11.54 6.84 -8.03
N TYR A 83 10.43 6.12 -8.21
CA TYR A 83 9.27 6.19 -7.32
C TYR A 83 8.92 4.80 -6.77
N SER A 84 8.55 4.76 -5.50
CA SER A 84 8.07 3.55 -4.83
C SER A 84 6.62 3.26 -5.23
N THR A 85 6.34 2.05 -5.67
CA THR A 85 5.00 1.53 -5.94
C THR A 85 4.78 0.18 -5.25
N TYR A 86 3.53 -0.19 -5.03
CA TYR A 86 3.11 -1.47 -4.47
C TYR A 86 2.36 -2.31 -5.52
N GLU A 87 2.79 -2.28 -6.79
CA GLU A 87 2.21 -3.13 -7.83
C GLU A 87 2.36 -4.64 -7.52
#